data_AF-A0A930FFP9-F1
#
_entry.id   AF-A0A930FFP9-F1
#
_cell.length_a   1.000
_cell.length_b   1.000
_cell.length_c   1.000
_cell.angle_alpha   90.00
_cell.angle_beta   90.00
_cell.angle_gamma   90.00
#
_symmetry.space_group_name_H-M   'P 1'
#
loop_
_entity.id
_entity.type
_entity.pdbx_description
1 polymer ?
#
loop_
_entity_poly.entity_id
_entity_poly.type
_entity_poly.pdbx_seq_one_letter_code
_entity_poly.pdbx_strand_id
1 'polypeptide(L)'
;VSSNRSTQTTSTSVTEQKKEAPEPKETVSPEVMEALHAYNELLDNIDAYDFGMGDVKESATQYSVVYLDSEVPQLLVTRYYDREHIAMNMIFWYESSTKKCMAFNRIFQTTNPSQNSTSDPEGTGMLSLLEGNKGLVYAEQNQSTKETIIKQLLTYKNNGIVVRNLGANEYGSLPNNAKLISLPIDDRQLLQ
;
A
#
# COMPACT_ATOMS: atom_id res chain seq x y z
N VAL A 1 6.59 45.57 73.38
CA VAL A 1 7.34 44.97 72.25
C VAL A 1 7.85 43.62 72.71
N SER A 2 7.33 42.51 72.17
CA SER A 2 8.10 41.29 71.88
C SER A 2 7.22 40.28 71.18
N SER A 3 7.70 39.84 70.02
CA SER A 3 6.99 39.11 68.98
C SER A 3 6.95 37.60 69.25
N ASN A 4 5.83 37.00 68.88
CA ASN A 4 5.70 35.57 68.58
C ASN A 4 6.67 35.17 67.46
N ARG A 5 7.35 34.01 67.59
CA ARG A 5 7.79 33.25 66.42
C ARG A 5 7.90 31.76 66.76
N SER A 6 6.85 31.03 66.42
CA SER A 6 6.81 29.56 66.37
C SER A 6 7.54 29.10 65.11
N THR A 7 8.52 28.20 65.25
CA THR A 7 9.22 27.55 64.15
C THR A 7 8.53 26.24 63.81
N GLN A 8 7.85 26.20 62.67
CA GLN A 8 7.34 24.98 62.05
C GLN A 8 8.27 24.63 60.88
N THR A 9 8.99 23.52 61.00
CA THR A 9 9.84 22.95 59.94
C THR A 9 8.98 21.99 59.11
N THR A 10 8.75 22.32 57.85
CA THR A 10 8.07 21.45 56.89
C THR A 10 9.11 20.71 56.07
N SER A 11 9.24 19.40 56.27
CA SER A 11 10.04 18.52 55.40
C SER A 11 9.27 18.30 54.10
N THR A 12 9.79 18.81 52.98
CA THR A 12 9.30 18.47 51.64
C THR A 12 10.17 17.35 51.08
N SER A 13 9.60 16.16 51.00
CA SER A 13 10.16 15.02 50.29
C SER A 13 10.10 15.33 48.78
N VAL A 14 11.23 15.64 48.17
CA VAL A 14 11.33 15.76 46.71
C VAL A 14 11.42 14.35 46.14
N THR A 15 10.32 13.86 45.59
CA THR A 15 10.36 12.67 44.72
C THR A 15 10.90 13.12 43.36
N GLU A 16 12.13 12.74 43.04
CA GLU A 16 12.65 12.84 41.67
C GLU A 16 11.77 11.98 40.76
N GLN A 17 10.87 12.62 40.00
CA GLN A 17 10.24 11.99 38.86
C GLN A 17 11.31 11.73 37.82
N LYS A 18 11.74 10.46 37.72
CA LYS A 18 12.48 9.93 36.58
C LYS A 18 11.67 10.25 35.33
N LYS A 19 12.08 11.29 34.61
CA LYS A 19 11.50 11.69 33.32
C LYS A 19 11.80 10.56 32.34
N GLU A 20 10.80 9.75 32.08
CA GLU A 20 10.81 8.76 31.02
C GLU A 20 11.15 9.50 29.72
N ALA A 21 12.27 9.13 29.09
CA ALA A 21 12.63 9.69 27.80
C ALA A 21 11.54 9.27 26.82
N PRO A 22 10.97 10.19 26.02
CA PRO A 22 10.00 9.81 25.01
C PRO A 22 10.65 8.79 24.10
N GLU A 23 9.96 7.67 23.85
CA GLU A 23 10.38 6.69 22.86
C GLU A 23 10.71 7.42 21.55
N PRO A 24 11.85 7.09 20.90
CA PRO A 24 12.20 7.73 19.64
C PRO A 24 11.05 7.48 18.65
N LYS A 25 10.40 8.57 18.22
CA LYS A 25 9.45 8.53 17.11
C LYS A 25 10.17 7.85 15.95
N GLU A 26 9.56 6.82 15.39
CA GLU A 26 10.05 6.14 14.19
C GLU A 26 10.27 7.19 13.10
N THR A 27 11.53 7.60 12.91
CA THR A 27 11.89 8.57 11.90
C THR A 27 11.85 7.85 10.56
N VAL A 28 10.85 8.17 9.75
CA VAL A 28 10.75 7.70 8.36
C VAL A 28 12.03 8.08 7.61
N SER A 29 12.61 7.15 6.86
CA SER A 29 13.87 7.40 6.17
C SER A 29 13.70 8.50 5.10
N PRO A 30 14.76 9.28 4.79
CA PRO A 30 14.69 10.30 3.74
C PRO A 30 14.23 9.75 2.39
N GLU A 31 14.66 8.53 2.05
CA GLU A 31 14.28 7.89 0.78
C GLU A 31 12.79 7.52 0.74
N VAL A 32 12.21 7.10 1.87
CA VAL A 32 10.75 6.88 1.95
C VAL A 32 10.00 8.19 1.76
N MET A 33 10.43 9.28 2.42
CA MET A 33 9.80 10.59 2.25
C MET A 33 9.86 11.08 0.80
N GLU A 34 11.00 10.93 0.14
CA GLU A 34 11.15 11.26 -1.28
C GLU A 34 10.24 10.41 -2.17
N ALA A 35 10.14 9.10 -1.91
CA ALA A 35 9.28 8.20 -2.68
C ALA A 35 7.79 8.61 -2.55
N LEU A 36 7.32 8.86 -1.33
CA LEU A 36 5.94 9.29 -1.07
C LEU A 36 5.62 10.63 -1.74
N HIS A 37 6.56 11.58 -1.69
CA HIS A 37 6.42 12.86 -2.38
C HIS A 37 6.33 12.68 -3.90
N ALA A 38 7.21 11.87 -4.48
CA ALA A 38 7.20 11.59 -5.92
C ALA A 38 5.91 10.87 -6.37
N TYR A 39 5.37 9.98 -5.53
CA TYR A 39 4.07 9.35 -5.80
C TYR A 39 2.91 10.36 -5.77
N ASN A 40 2.95 11.34 -4.87
CA ASN A 40 1.95 12.39 -4.83
C ASN A 40 1.95 13.20 -6.14
N GLU A 41 3.13 13.60 -6.63
CA GLU A 41 3.27 14.30 -7.92
C GLU A 41 2.89 13.43 -9.13
N LEU A 42 3.18 12.13 -9.08
CA LEU A 42 2.78 11.18 -10.12
C LEU A 42 1.26 11.10 -10.23
N LEU A 43 0.55 11.10 -9.11
CA LEU A 43 -0.90 10.96 -9.09
C LEU A 43 -1.63 12.18 -9.68
N ASP A 44 -1.02 13.36 -9.68
CA ASP A 44 -1.53 14.53 -10.41
C ASP A 44 -1.50 14.34 -11.93
N ASN A 45 -0.65 13.42 -12.42
CA ASN A 45 -0.43 13.16 -13.84
C ASN A 45 -0.80 11.72 -14.23
N ILE A 46 -1.64 11.06 -13.43
CA ILE A 46 -1.95 9.63 -13.63
C ILE A 46 -2.63 9.35 -14.98
N ASP A 47 -3.31 10.34 -15.55
CA ASP A 47 -4.00 10.25 -16.84
C ASP A 47 -3.06 10.14 -18.05
N ALA A 48 -1.75 10.42 -17.85
CA ALA A 48 -0.74 10.17 -18.87
C ALA A 48 -0.39 8.68 -19.02
N TYR A 49 -0.79 7.81 -18.08
CA TYR A 49 -0.50 6.39 -18.10
C TYR A 49 -1.67 5.59 -18.68
N ASP A 50 -1.35 4.70 -19.61
CA ASP A 50 -2.31 3.78 -20.21
C ASP A 50 -2.53 2.56 -19.31
N PHE A 51 -3.76 2.41 -18.82
CA PHE A 51 -4.20 1.25 -18.03
C PHE A 51 -4.78 0.11 -18.88
N GLY A 52 -4.59 0.15 -20.20
CA GLY A 52 -4.91 -0.93 -21.13
C GLY A 52 -6.37 -0.94 -21.61
N MET A 53 -7.13 0.11 -21.30
CA MET A 53 -8.55 0.23 -21.63
C MET A 53 -8.84 1.21 -22.78
N GLY A 54 -7.79 1.78 -23.40
CA GLY A 54 -7.93 2.74 -24.49
C GLY A 54 -8.80 3.93 -24.09
N ASP A 55 -9.84 4.20 -24.88
CA ASP A 55 -10.75 5.34 -24.67
C ASP A 55 -11.89 5.06 -23.68
N VAL A 56 -11.92 3.88 -23.05
CA VAL A 56 -12.95 3.57 -22.05
C VAL A 56 -12.73 4.43 -20.82
N LYS A 57 -13.78 5.17 -20.44
CA LYS A 57 -13.76 6.07 -19.29
C LYS A 57 -13.87 5.29 -17.98
N GLU A 58 -12.95 5.54 -17.07
CA GLU A 58 -12.98 5.04 -15.70
C GLU A 58 -14.11 5.67 -14.86
N SER A 59 -14.64 4.90 -13.91
CA SER A 59 -15.61 5.38 -12.93
C SER A 59 -14.95 5.96 -11.68
N ALA A 60 -13.78 5.44 -11.30
CA ALA A 60 -13.01 5.90 -10.16
C ALA A 60 -11.53 5.51 -10.27
N THR A 61 -10.68 6.27 -9.60
CA THR A 61 -9.27 5.93 -9.40
C THR A 61 -8.95 5.91 -7.91
N GLN A 62 -8.27 4.86 -7.46
CA GLN A 62 -7.76 4.72 -6.10
C GLN A 62 -6.27 4.41 -6.12
N TYR A 63 -5.64 4.60 -4.97
CA TYR A 63 -4.25 4.19 -4.77
C TYR A 63 -4.05 3.48 -3.43
N SER A 64 -2.98 2.71 -3.36
CA SER A 64 -2.49 2.03 -2.17
C SER A 64 -0.97 2.18 -2.09
N VAL A 65 -0.48 2.43 -0.87
CA VAL A 65 0.94 2.32 -0.55
C VAL A 65 1.20 0.90 -0.10
N VAL A 66 2.04 0.18 -0.83
CA VAL A 66 2.36 -1.23 -0.57
C VAL A 66 3.85 -1.43 -0.41
N TYR A 67 4.25 -2.27 0.53
CA TYR A 67 5.65 -2.64 0.73
C TYR A 67 5.83 -4.06 0.20
N LEU A 68 6.67 -4.23 -0.82
CA LEU A 68 6.83 -5.49 -1.53
C LEU A 68 8.15 -6.15 -1.19
N ASP A 69 8.37 -6.54 0.08
CA ASP A 69 9.68 -7.02 0.57
C ASP A 69 10.77 -5.93 0.48
N SER A 70 10.39 -4.67 0.76
CA SER A 70 11.27 -3.49 0.70
C SER A 70 10.92 -2.49 1.81
N GLU A 71 11.92 -1.72 2.25
CA GLU A 71 11.72 -0.59 3.17
C GLU A 71 11.13 0.65 2.47
N VAL A 72 11.45 0.84 1.19
CA VAL A 72 10.86 1.92 0.37
C VAL A 72 9.55 1.39 -0.21
N PRO A 73 8.42 2.08 -0.02
CA PRO A 73 7.15 1.59 -0.52
C PRO A 73 7.04 1.72 -2.04
N GLN A 74 6.13 0.94 -2.61
CA GLN A 74 5.64 1.04 -3.98
C GLN A 74 4.21 1.60 -3.97
N LEU A 75 3.82 2.19 -5.09
CA LEU A 75 2.48 2.72 -5.29
C LEU A 75 1.70 1.76 -6.19
N LEU A 76 0.59 1.24 -5.70
CA LEU A 76 -0.40 0.53 -6.50
C LEU A 76 -1.52 1.50 -6.85
N VAL A 77 -1.78 1.71 -8.13
CA VAL A 77 -2.92 2.50 -8.61
C VAL A 77 -3.93 1.57 -9.25
N THR A 78 -5.19 1.76 -8.89
CA THR A 78 -6.31 0.98 -9.38
C THR A 78 -7.32 1.91 -10.06
N ARG A 79 -7.59 1.66 -11.34
CA ARG A 79 -8.70 2.28 -12.07
C ARG A 79 -9.87 1.32 -12.15
N TYR A 80 -11.05 1.80 -11.79
CA TYR A 80 -12.30 1.03 -11.83
C TYR A 80 -13.10 1.35 -13.07
N TYR A 81 -13.67 0.32 -13.67
CA TYR A 81 -14.50 0.39 -14.86
C TYR A 81 -15.82 -0.31 -14.56
N ASP A 82 -16.82 0.46 -14.13
CA ASP A 82 -18.09 -0.10 -13.62
C ASP A 82 -18.88 -0.86 -14.69
N ARG A 83 -18.85 -0.39 -15.94
CA ARG A 83 -19.61 -1.01 -17.04
C ARG A 83 -18.99 -2.35 -17.47
N GLU A 84 -17.67 -2.43 -17.39
CA GLU A 84 -16.88 -3.59 -17.77
C GLU A 84 -16.69 -4.56 -16.61
N HIS A 85 -17.13 -4.20 -15.39
CA HIS A 85 -17.00 -4.99 -14.17
C HIS A 85 -15.56 -5.38 -13.81
N ILE A 86 -14.58 -4.59 -14.26
CA ILE A 86 -13.16 -4.82 -14.03
C ILE A 86 -12.48 -3.63 -13.37
N ALA A 87 -11.36 -3.90 -12.73
CA ALA A 87 -10.43 -2.90 -12.27
C ALA A 87 -9.04 -3.20 -12.84
N MET A 88 -8.34 -2.17 -13.29
CA MET A 88 -7.00 -2.27 -13.86
C MET A 88 -5.99 -1.71 -12.87
N ASN A 89 -4.98 -2.51 -12.55
CA ASN A 89 -4.03 -2.22 -11.50
C ASN A 89 -2.62 -2.07 -12.10
N MET A 90 -1.96 -0.96 -11.80
CA MET A 90 -0.57 -0.70 -12.19
C MET A 90 0.27 -0.42 -10.94
N ILE A 91 1.51 -0.91 -10.95
CA ILE A 91 2.45 -0.72 -9.85
C ILE A 91 3.54 0.25 -10.30
N PHE A 92 3.86 1.20 -9.43
CA PHE A 92 4.95 2.14 -9.60
C PHE A 92 5.95 1.98 -8.46
N TRP A 93 7.21 2.28 -8.73
CA TRP A 93 8.25 2.35 -7.71
C TRP A 93 9.11 3.59 -7.90
N TYR A 94 9.72 4.06 -6.82
CA TYR A 94 10.66 5.17 -6.84
C TYR A 94 12.08 4.65 -7.11
N GLU A 95 12.74 5.22 -8.11
CA GLU A 95 14.15 4.98 -8.39
C GLU A 95 14.99 6.15 -7.85
N SER A 96 15.69 5.93 -6.75
CA SER A 96 16.44 6.98 -6.06
C SER A 96 17.66 7.50 -6.82
N SER A 97 18.21 6.72 -7.76
CA SER A 97 19.33 7.14 -8.61
C SER A 97 18.92 8.19 -9.64
N THR A 98 17.71 8.08 -10.18
CA THR A 98 17.17 9.02 -11.17
C THR A 98 16.18 10.01 -10.58
N LYS A 99 15.77 9.82 -9.32
CA LYS A 99 14.77 10.61 -8.59
C LYS A 99 13.43 10.62 -9.33
N LYS A 100 13.04 9.48 -9.90
CA LYS A 100 11.83 9.33 -10.71
C LYS A 100 10.98 8.15 -10.27
N CYS A 101 9.68 8.28 -10.47
CA CYS A 101 8.79 7.14 -10.43
C CYS A 101 8.89 6.35 -11.75
N MET A 102 8.95 5.04 -11.60
CA MET A 102 9.00 4.07 -12.68
C MET A 102 7.70 3.27 -12.67
N ALA A 103 7.17 2.99 -13.85
CA ALA A 103 5.95 2.19 -14.01
C ALA A 103 6.29 0.74 -14.36
N PHE A 104 5.60 -0.20 -13.73
CA PHE A 104 5.68 -1.60 -14.11
C PHE A 104 4.90 -1.81 -15.40
N ASN A 105 5.56 -2.39 -16.41
CA ASN A 105 5.02 -2.52 -17.77
C ASN A 105 3.87 -3.55 -17.91
N ARG A 106 3.43 -4.15 -16.81
CA ARG A 106 2.30 -5.08 -16.78
C ARG A 106 1.17 -4.49 -15.96
N ILE A 107 -0.02 -4.61 -16.51
CA ILE A 107 -1.27 -4.23 -15.85
C ILE A 107 -1.95 -5.50 -15.37
N PHE A 108 -2.52 -5.46 -14.17
CA PHE A 108 -3.24 -6.59 -13.58
C PHE A 108 -4.73 -6.29 -13.58
N GLN A 109 -5.50 -7.11 -14.28
CA GLN A 109 -6.96 -7.04 -14.25
C GLN A 109 -7.48 -7.77 -13.01
N THR A 110 -8.31 -7.09 -12.23
CA THR A 110 -9.08 -7.66 -11.12
C THR A 110 -10.56 -7.38 -11.32
N THR A 111 -11.43 -7.97 -10.51
CA THR A 111 -12.85 -7.61 -10.52
C THR A 111 -13.08 -6.24 -9.92
N ASN A 112 -14.07 -5.54 -10.48
CA ASN A 112 -14.63 -4.34 -9.85
C ASN A 112 -15.70 -4.76 -8.83
N PRO A 113 -15.55 -4.42 -7.54
CA PRO A 113 -16.52 -4.79 -6.51
C PRO A 113 -17.85 -4.03 -6.60
N SER A 114 -17.96 -3.00 -7.46
CA SER A 114 -19.09 -2.05 -7.48
C SER A 114 -20.42 -2.62 -8.02
N GLN A 115 -20.49 -3.90 -8.39
CA GLN A 115 -21.69 -4.52 -8.94
C GLN A 115 -21.87 -5.93 -8.37
N ASN A 116 -23.01 -6.17 -7.70
CA ASN A 116 -23.58 -7.51 -7.55
C ASN A 116 -23.98 -8.01 -8.95
N SER A 117 -23.00 -8.38 -9.78
CA SER A 117 -23.23 -8.83 -11.14
C SER A 117 -23.43 -10.34 -11.16
N THR A 118 -24.42 -10.80 -11.92
CA THR A 118 -24.65 -12.21 -12.25
C THR A 118 -23.87 -12.66 -13.49
N SER A 119 -23.03 -11.78 -14.05
CA SER A 119 -22.22 -11.99 -15.25
C SER A 119 -20.76 -11.65 -14.96
N ASP A 120 -20.10 -12.49 -14.16
CA ASP A 120 -18.68 -12.35 -13.88
C ASP A 120 -17.86 -12.59 -15.17
N PRO A 121 -16.82 -11.78 -15.47
CA PRO A 121 -15.90 -12.04 -16.58
C PRO A 121 -15.23 -13.41 -16.43
N GLU A 122 -14.89 -14.09 -17.55
CA GLU A 122 -14.41 -15.49 -17.56
C GLU A 122 -13.25 -15.79 -16.58
N GLY A 123 -12.43 -14.78 -16.27
CA GLY A 123 -11.39 -14.80 -15.24
C GLY A 123 -11.59 -13.69 -14.21
N THR A 124 -11.47 -14.02 -12.91
CA THR A 124 -11.45 -13.03 -11.83
C THR A 124 -10.09 -12.98 -11.17
N GLY A 125 -9.38 -11.90 -11.44
CA GLY A 125 -8.14 -11.55 -10.75
C GLY A 125 -8.41 -10.99 -9.36
N MET A 126 -7.57 -11.34 -8.39
CA MET A 126 -7.54 -10.77 -7.06
C MET A 126 -6.12 -10.38 -6.69
N LEU A 127 -5.98 -9.27 -5.98
CA LEU A 127 -4.73 -8.84 -5.36
C LEU A 127 -4.84 -9.02 -3.85
N SER A 128 -3.79 -9.56 -3.24
CA SER A 128 -3.73 -9.79 -1.80
C SER A 128 -2.34 -9.47 -1.26
N LEU A 129 -2.27 -8.59 -0.26
CA LEU A 129 -1.01 -8.26 0.39
C LEU A 129 -0.63 -9.40 1.35
N LEU A 130 0.63 -9.83 1.31
CA LEU A 130 1.15 -10.81 2.26
C LEU A 130 1.35 -10.18 3.63
N GLU A 131 1.08 -10.96 4.68
CA GLU A 131 1.37 -10.55 6.05
C GLU A 131 2.85 -10.15 6.22
N GLY A 132 3.06 -9.05 6.95
CA GLY A 132 4.39 -8.49 7.16
C GLY A 132 5.00 -7.85 5.92
N ASN A 133 4.18 -7.42 4.95
CA ASN A 133 4.64 -6.65 3.79
C ASN A 133 5.67 -7.38 2.91
N LYS A 134 5.54 -8.71 2.82
CA LYS A 134 6.50 -9.58 2.12
C LYS A 134 6.26 -9.67 0.61
N GLY A 135 5.30 -8.90 0.08
CA GLY A 135 4.93 -8.94 -1.33
C GLY A 135 3.43 -8.86 -1.55
N LEU A 136 3.07 -8.80 -2.83
CA LEU A 136 1.70 -8.74 -3.31
C LEU A 136 1.43 -9.97 -4.16
N VAL A 137 0.34 -10.68 -3.87
CA VAL A 137 -0.06 -11.87 -4.61
C VAL A 137 -1.13 -11.46 -5.61
N TYR A 138 -0.90 -11.80 -6.87
CA TYR A 138 -1.91 -11.78 -7.92
C TYR A 138 -2.37 -13.21 -8.19
N ALA A 139 -3.67 -13.45 -8.07
CA ALA A 139 -4.27 -14.73 -8.41
C ALA A 139 -5.44 -14.53 -9.35
N GLU A 140 -5.49 -15.31 -10.43
CA GLU A 140 -6.62 -15.32 -11.36
C GLU A 140 -7.34 -16.66 -11.26
N GLN A 141 -8.65 -16.61 -11.10
CA GLN A 141 -9.51 -17.78 -11.06
C GLN A 141 -10.34 -17.87 -12.33
N ASN A 142 -10.39 -19.06 -12.93
CA ASN A 142 -11.38 -19.36 -13.94
C ASN A 142 -12.77 -19.38 -13.28
N GLN A 143 -13.70 -18.57 -13.78
CA GLN A 143 -15.01 -18.45 -13.16
C GLN A 143 -15.86 -19.71 -13.29
N SER A 144 -15.70 -20.47 -14.37
CA SER A 144 -16.47 -21.69 -14.63
C SER A 144 -15.99 -22.87 -13.80
N THR A 145 -14.68 -23.09 -13.69
CA THR A 145 -14.10 -24.25 -12.99
C THR A 145 -13.73 -23.93 -11.54
N LYS A 146 -13.67 -22.64 -11.17
CA LYS A 146 -13.12 -22.14 -9.89
C LYS A 146 -11.65 -22.49 -9.67
N GLU A 147 -10.97 -22.98 -10.70
CA GLU A 147 -9.55 -23.28 -10.63
C GLU A 147 -8.74 -22.00 -10.71
N THR A 148 -7.76 -21.86 -9.83
CA THR A 148 -6.80 -20.76 -9.91
C THR A 148 -5.79 -21.04 -11.02
N ILE A 149 -5.89 -20.30 -12.11
CA ILE A 149 -5.10 -20.44 -13.34
C ILE A 149 -3.81 -19.63 -13.32
N ILE A 150 -3.78 -18.51 -12.60
CA ILE A 150 -2.57 -17.70 -12.39
C ILE A 150 -2.34 -17.55 -10.89
N LYS A 151 -1.09 -17.76 -10.46
CA LYS A 151 -0.63 -17.52 -9.08
C LYS A 151 0.73 -16.87 -9.16
N GLN A 152 0.81 -15.57 -8.87
CA GLN A 152 2.03 -14.78 -9.00
C GLN A 152 2.31 -14.04 -7.70
N LEU A 153 3.55 -14.12 -7.24
CA LEU A 153 4.07 -13.26 -6.18
C LEU A 153 4.88 -12.13 -6.81
N LEU A 154 4.53 -10.92 -6.44
CA LEU A 154 5.23 -9.70 -6.77
C LEU A 154 6.04 -9.25 -5.56
N THR A 155 7.35 -9.08 -5.77
CA THR A 155 8.29 -8.53 -4.79
C THR A 155 9.12 -7.43 -5.45
N TYR A 156 9.75 -6.57 -4.67
CA TYR A 156 10.67 -5.55 -5.14
C TYR A 156 12.11 -5.99 -4.84
N LYS A 157 12.90 -6.22 -5.88
CA LYS A 157 14.31 -6.63 -5.77
C LYS A 157 15.12 -6.00 -6.89
N ASN A 158 16.37 -5.65 -6.61
CA ASN A 158 17.30 -5.10 -7.60
C ASN A 158 16.71 -3.90 -8.38
N ASN A 159 16.10 -2.96 -7.65
CA ASN A 159 15.48 -1.75 -8.21
C ASN A 159 14.31 -1.98 -9.20
N GLY A 160 13.57 -3.07 -9.04
CA GLY A 160 12.39 -3.33 -9.85
C GLY A 160 11.44 -4.37 -9.28
N ILE A 161 10.25 -4.45 -9.89
CA ILE A 161 9.25 -5.46 -9.56
C ILE A 161 9.66 -6.79 -10.20
N VAL A 162 9.79 -7.81 -9.35
CA VAL A 162 10.03 -9.20 -9.74
C VAL A 162 8.75 -9.99 -9.57
N VAL A 163 8.31 -10.62 -10.66
CA VAL A 163 7.14 -11.50 -10.70
C VAL A 163 7.60 -12.95 -10.71
N ARG A 164 7.11 -13.74 -9.78
CA ARG A 164 7.40 -15.18 -9.68
C ARG A 164 6.12 -15.98 -9.66
N ASN A 165 6.02 -16.98 -10.54
CA ASN A 165 4.92 -17.94 -10.51
C ASN A 165 5.02 -18.81 -9.24
N LEU A 166 3.89 -19.05 -8.60
CA LEU A 166 3.77 -19.87 -7.39
C LEU A 166 3.24 -21.25 -7.74
N GLY A 167 3.81 -22.28 -7.09
CA GLY A 167 3.22 -23.61 -7.09
C GLY A 167 1.91 -23.65 -6.29
N ALA A 168 1.07 -24.67 -6.51
CA ALA A 168 -0.19 -24.81 -5.78
C ALA A 168 0.00 -24.90 -4.26
N ASN A 169 0.95 -25.71 -3.80
CA ASN A 169 1.25 -25.88 -2.38
C ASN A 169 1.78 -24.59 -1.75
N GLU A 170 2.65 -23.88 -2.46
CA GLU A 170 3.21 -22.62 -1.99
C GLU A 170 2.10 -21.58 -1.82
N TYR A 171 1.28 -21.36 -2.85
CA TYR A 171 0.15 -20.44 -2.80
C TYR A 171 -0.83 -20.77 -1.67
N GLY A 172 -1.16 -22.04 -1.47
CA GLY A 172 -2.06 -22.49 -0.40
C GLY A 172 -1.48 -22.35 1.02
N SER A 173 -0.17 -22.14 1.13
CA SER A 173 0.53 -21.96 2.42
C SER A 173 0.85 -20.51 2.74
N LEU A 174 0.58 -19.58 1.82
CA LEU A 174 0.89 -18.17 2.03
C LEU A 174 0.04 -17.62 3.18
N PRO A 175 0.63 -16.80 4.07
CA PRO A 175 -0.11 -16.05 5.06
C PRO A 175 -0.82 -14.89 4.35
N ASN A 176 -1.86 -15.22 3.59
CA ASN A 176 -2.83 -14.24 3.11
C ASN A 176 -3.56 -13.72 4.34
N ASN A 177 -3.80 -12.41 4.44
CA ASN A 177 -4.80 -11.74 5.32
C ASN A 177 -4.42 -10.29 5.67
N ALA A 178 -3.34 -9.70 5.13
CA ALA A 178 -3.15 -8.27 5.31
C ALA A 178 -4.16 -7.51 4.46
N LYS A 179 -4.95 -6.64 5.10
CA LYS A 179 -5.90 -5.77 4.40
C LYS A 179 -5.12 -4.79 3.53
N LEU A 180 -5.34 -4.83 2.23
CA LEU A 180 -4.89 -3.77 1.33
C LEU A 180 -5.71 -2.50 1.64
N ILE A 181 -5.03 -1.44 2.07
CA ILE A 181 -5.66 -0.15 2.33
C ILE A 181 -5.61 0.64 1.02
N SER A 182 -6.78 0.95 0.47
CA SER A 182 -6.92 1.75 -0.74
C SER A 182 -7.68 3.03 -0.42
N LEU A 183 -7.19 4.16 -0.92
CA LEU A 183 -7.79 5.47 -0.74
C LEU A 183 -8.18 6.07 -2.09
N PRO A 184 -9.26 6.88 -2.15
CA PRO A 184 -9.55 7.71 -3.30
C PRO A 184 -8.35 8.55 -3.70
N ILE A 185 -8.21 8.84 -5.00
CA ILE A 185 -7.14 9.72 -5.48
C ILE A 185 -7.18 11.08 -4.73
N ASP A 186 -8.34 11.63 -4.42
CA ASP A 186 -8.37 12.94 -3.75
C ASP A 186 -7.95 12.91 -2.26
N ASP A 187 -7.84 11.73 -1.64
CA ASP A 187 -7.41 11.55 -0.25
C ASP A 187 -5.93 11.16 -0.16
N ARG A 188 -5.05 12.17 -0.09
CA ARG A 188 -3.58 12.02 -0.13
C ARG A 188 -2.91 11.75 1.21
N GLN A 189 -3.65 11.42 2.26
CA GLN A 189 -3.09 11.32 3.62
C GLN A 189 -1.95 10.30 3.77
N LEU A 190 -1.92 9.23 2.96
CA LEU A 190 -0.83 8.23 2.99
C LEU A 190 0.47 8.70 2.33
N LEU A 191 0.47 9.86 1.66
CA LEU A 191 1.62 10.39 0.90
C LEU A 191 2.19 11.67 1.53
N GLN A 192 1.65 12.12 2.66
CA GLN A 192 2.05 13.33 3.40
C GLN A 192 2.83 12.95 4.66
#